data_AF-A0A2R7M7Q9-F1
#
_entry.id   AF-A0A2R7M7Q9-F1
#
_cell.length_a   1.000
_cell.length_b   1.000
_cell.length_c   1.000
_cell.angle_alpha   90.00
_cell.angle_beta   90.00
_cell.angle_gamma   90.00
#
_symmetry.space_group_name_H-M   'P 1'
#
loop_
_entity.id
_entity.type
_entity.pdbx_description
1 polymer ?
#
loop_
_entity_poly.entity_id
_entity_poly.type
_entity_poly.pdbx_seq_one_letter_code
_entity_poly.pdbx_strand_id
1 'polypeptide(L)'
;MHTALWNDPAPAPRSAGWGAATHVAAGLWRIADPRGIVVGHIRAIAAEGGWRYAAERFHVASGGFRRLGEFWSSSDAVECLRYAR
;
A
#
# COMPACT_ATOMS: atom_id res chain seq x y z
N MET A 1 -5.68 10.15 -21.58
CA MET A 1 -6.36 9.30 -20.58
C MET A 1 -5.77 7.91 -20.73
N HIS A 2 -4.92 7.48 -19.78
CA HIS A 2 -4.26 6.17 -19.87
C HIS A 2 -5.17 5.17 -19.16
N THR A 3 -5.89 4.35 -19.92
CA THR A 3 -6.54 3.15 -19.39
C THR A 3 -5.39 2.24 -18.96
N ALA A 4 -5.18 2.07 -17.65
CA ALA A 4 -4.29 1.02 -17.18
C ALA A 4 -4.84 -0.29 -17.73
N LEU A 5 -4.08 -0.93 -18.61
CA LEU A 5 -4.43 -2.27 -19.07
C LEU A 5 -4.30 -3.18 -17.86
N TRP A 6 -5.16 -4.19 -17.74
CA TRP A 6 -5.19 -5.15 -16.63
C TRP A 6 -3.83 -5.85 -16.37
N ASN A 7 -2.86 -5.69 -17.27
CA ASN A 7 -1.52 -6.26 -17.23
C ASN A 7 -0.40 -5.24 -16.94
N ASP A 8 -0.70 -3.95 -16.78
CA ASP A 8 0.32 -2.98 -16.38
C ASP A 8 0.74 -3.25 -14.92
N PRO A 9 2.04 -3.33 -14.60
CA PRO A 9 2.45 -3.43 -13.22
C PRO A 9 2.08 -2.13 -12.50
N ALA A 10 1.26 -2.24 -11.46
CA ALA A 10 0.93 -1.09 -10.62
C ALA A 10 2.22 -0.42 -10.11
N PRO A 11 2.32 0.92 -10.15
CA PRO A 11 3.53 1.59 -9.74
C PRO A 11 3.77 1.42 -8.24
N ALA A 12 5.04 1.32 -7.86
CA ALA A 12 5.42 1.13 -6.48
C ALA A 12 4.93 2.30 -5.59
N PRO A 13 4.50 2.02 -4.35
CA PRO A 13 4.10 3.05 -3.39
C PRO A 13 5.24 4.01 -3.10
N ARG A 14 4.92 5.30 -3.07
CA ARG A 14 5.87 6.34 -2.69
C ARG A 14 5.73 6.64 -1.21
N SER A 15 6.77 6.35 -0.45
CA SER A 15 6.78 6.55 1.00
C SER A 15 7.13 7.97 1.45
N ALA A 16 7.23 8.94 0.52
CA ALA A 16 7.62 10.34 0.77
C ALA A 16 8.82 10.52 1.74
N GLY A 17 9.75 9.57 1.75
CA GLY A 17 10.94 9.57 2.62
C GLY A 17 10.71 9.10 4.06
N TRP A 18 9.49 8.72 4.47
CA TRP A 18 9.20 8.25 5.83
C TRP A 18 9.50 6.77 6.06
N GLY A 19 9.59 5.95 5.02
CA GLY A 19 9.77 4.51 5.21
C GLY A 19 10.20 3.79 3.95
N ALA A 20 10.23 2.47 4.02
CA ALA A 20 10.60 1.62 2.88
C ALA A 20 9.39 0.84 2.39
N ALA A 21 9.21 0.82 1.07
CA ALA A 21 8.27 -0.07 0.39
C ALA A 21 9.06 -1.22 -0.27
N THR A 22 8.84 -2.45 0.19
CA THR A 22 9.47 -3.66 -0.36
C THR A 22 8.45 -4.45 -1.17
N HIS A 23 8.75 -4.74 -2.44
CA HIS A 23 7.89 -5.57 -3.28
C HIS A 23 7.83 -7.01 -2.74
N VAL A 24 6.61 -7.53 -2.56
CA VAL A 24 6.37 -8.88 -2.03
C VAL A 24 5.81 -9.79 -3.12
N ALA A 25 4.87 -9.28 -3.91
CA ALA A 25 4.24 -9.96 -5.03
C ALA A 25 3.66 -8.92 -5.99
N ALA A 26 3.16 -9.35 -7.15
CA ALA A 26 2.52 -8.46 -8.12
C ALA A 26 1.43 -7.60 -7.46
N GLY A 27 1.62 -6.28 -7.48
CA GLY A 27 0.70 -5.33 -6.87
C GLY A 27 0.67 -5.36 -5.33
N LEU A 28 1.64 -5.98 -4.65
CA LEU A 28 1.70 -6.07 -3.20
C LEU A 28 3.06 -5.62 -2.66
N TRP A 29 3.03 -4.65 -1.75
CA TRP A 29 4.22 -4.13 -1.08
C TRP A 29 4.07 -4.19 0.42
N ARG A 30 5.18 -4.49 1.09
CA ARG A 30 5.35 -4.37 2.54
C ARG A 30 5.89 -2.98 2.85
N ILE A 31 5.25 -2.31 3.80
CA ILE A 31 5.66 -0.98 4.27
C ILE A 31 6.30 -1.12 5.65
N ALA A 32 7.53 -0.63 5.77
CA ALA A 32 8.26 -0.56 7.03
C ALA A 32 8.54 0.89 7.43
N ASP A 33 8.51 1.16 8.73
CA ASP A 33 8.89 2.46 9.30
C ASP A 33 10.41 2.71 9.16
N PRO A 34 10.95 3.91 9.48
CA PRO A 34 12.38 4.20 9.36
C PRO A 34 13.28 3.27 10.19
N ARG A 35 12.72 2.59 11.20
CA ARG A 35 13.45 1.66 12.08
C ARG A 35 13.41 0.22 11.54
N GLY A 36 12.79 0.00 10.38
CA GLY A 36 12.65 -1.31 9.76
C GLY A 36 11.49 -2.14 10.30
N ILE A 37 10.63 -1.58 11.15
CA ILE A 37 9.47 -2.31 11.68
C ILE A 37 8.34 -2.30 10.66
N VAL A 38 7.82 -3.48 10.33
CA VAL A 38 6.70 -3.63 9.40
C VAL A 38 5.43 -3.03 10.00
N VAL A 39 4.87 -2.05 9.31
CA VAL A 39 3.63 -1.36 9.71
C VAL A 39 2.42 -2.00 9.05
N GLY A 40 2.56 -2.45 7.81
CA GLY A 40 1.48 -3.07 7.05
C GLY A 40 1.85 -3.35 5.60
N HIS A 41 0.82 -3.55 4.79
CA HIS A 41 0.91 -3.78 3.35
C HIS A 41 0.11 -2.74 2.57
N ILE A 42 0.55 -2.50 1.34
CA ILE A 42 -0.22 -1.81 0.33
C ILE A 42 -0.47 -2.78 -0.81
N ARG A 43 -1.74 -2.92 -1.19
CA ARG A 43 -2.17 -3.72 -2.34
C ARG A 43 -2.73 -2.82 -3.42
N ALA A 44 -2.19 -2.89 -4.62
CA ALA A 44 -2.79 -2.28 -5.79
C ALA A 44 -3.94 -3.16 -6.31
N ILE A 45 -5.04 -2.52 -6.65
CA ILE A 45 -6.27 -3.10 -7.15
C ILE A 45 -6.59 -2.39 -8.47
N ALA A 46 -6.71 -3.15 -9.55
CA ALA A 46 -7.11 -2.60 -10.84
C ALA A 46 -8.53 -2.02 -10.71
N ALA A 47 -8.71 -0.80 -11.21
CA ALA A 47 -9.99 -0.10 -11.19
C ALA A 47 -10.23 0.62 -12.51
N GLU A 48 -11.49 0.97 -12.78
CA GLU A 48 -11.83 1.81 -13.92
C GLU A 48 -11.14 3.17 -13.76
N GLY A 49 -10.17 3.47 -14.63
CA GLY A 49 -9.34 4.68 -14.56
C GLY A 49 -7.96 4.52 -13.91
N GLY A 50 -7.53 3.32 -13.54
CA GLY A 50 -6.15 3.06 -13.11
C GLY A 50 -6.03 2.08 -11.94
N TRP A 51 -5.32 2.52 -10.90
CA TRP A 51 -5.03 1.71 -9.71
C TRP A 51 -5.60 2.35 -8.46
N ARG A 52 -6.24 1.54 -7.61
CA ARG A 52 -6.50 1.87 -6.20
C ARG A 52 -5.51 1.15 -5.31
N TYR A 53 -5.11 1.78 -4.23
CA TYR A 53 -4.17 1.27 -3.25
C TYR A 53 -4.91 1.01 -1.94
N ALA A 54 -5.10 -0.27 -1.62
CA ALA A 54 -5.63 -0.71 -0.35
C ALA A 54 -4.52 -0.72 0.72
N ALA A 55 -4.74 -0.01 1.81
CA ALA A 55 -3.86 0.00 2.96
C ALA A 55 -4.32 -1.04 4.00
N GLU A 56 -3.43 -1.96 4.36
CA GLU A 56 -3.72 -3.08 5.26
C GLU A 56 -2.72 -3.09 6.42
N ARG A 57 -3.19 -2.84 7.65
CA ARG A 57 -2.34 -2.86 8.85
C ARG A 57 -2.33 -4.25 9.46
N PHE A 58 -1.17 -4.74 9.87
CA PHE A 58 -1.11 -5.95 10.70
C PHE A 58 -1.55 -5.62 12.13
N HIS A 59 -2.61 -6.27 12.59
CA HIS A 59 -3.15 -6.10 13.92
C HIS A 59 -2.78 -7.33 14.78
N VAL A 60 -1.74 -7.17 15.58
CA VAL A 60 -1.13 -8.25 16.38
C VAL A 60 -2.16 -8.93 17.29
N ALA A 61 -3.01 -8.14 17.96
CA ALA A 61 -3.99 -8.65 18.92
C ALA A 61 -5.03 -9.58 18.27
N SER A 62 -5.33 -9.43 16.98
CA SER A 62 -6.25 -10.31 16.25
C SER A 62 -5.54 -11.27 15.28
N GLY A 63 -4.21 -11.26 15.22
CA GLY A 63 -3.43 -12.11 14.31
C GLY A 63 -3.74 -11.93 12.82
N GLY A 64 -4.22 -10.75 12.41
CA GLY A 64 -4.75 -10.54 11.06
C GLY A 64 -4.52 -9.15 10.50
N PHE A 65 -4.79 -8.98 9.20
CA PHE A 65 -4.73 -7.68 8.54
C PHE A 65 -6.07 -6.96 8.64
N ARG A 66 -6.04 -5.71 9.11
CA ARG A 66 -7.19 -4.82 9.09
C ARG A 66 -7.03 -3.84 7.94
N ARG A 67 -8.00 -3.82 7.03
CA ARG A 67 -8.06 -2.84 5.96
C ARG A 67 -8.40 -1.47 6.55
N LEU A 68 -7.54 -0.49 6.33
CA LEU A 68 -7.74 0.89 6.78
C LEU A 68 -8.51 1.71 5.76
N GLY A 69 -8.34 1.41 4.47
CA GLY A 69 -9.02 2.11 3.38
C GLY A 69 -8.47 1.76 2.01
N GLU A 70 -9.07 2.35 0.98
CA GLU A 70 -8.62 2.33 -0.40
C GLU A 70 -8.43 3.75 -0.90
N PHE A 71 -7.34 4.00 -1.62
CA PHE A 71 -6.95 5.34 -2.05
C PHE A 71 -6.55 5.33 -3.52
N TRP A 72 -6.82 6.40 -4.24
CA TRP A 72 -6.32 6.55 -5.63
C TRP A 72 -4.84 6.94 -5.69
N SER A 73 -4.28 7.40 -4.57
CA SER A 73 -2.88 7.77 -4.40
C SER A 73 -2.18 6.74 -3.52
N SER A 74 -1.04 6.23 -4.00
CA SER A 74 -0.23 5.31 -3.19
C SER A 74 0.43 6.02 -2.01
N SER A 75 0.74 7.32 -2.14
CA SER A 75 1.24 8.14 -1.03
C SER A 75 0.20 8.26 0.08
N ASP A 76 -1.08 8.46 -0.25
CA ASP A 76 -2.16 8.60 0.73
C ASP A 76 -2.35 7.30 1.52
N ALA A 77 -2.24 6.15 0.83
CA ALA A 77 -2.26 4.84 1.46
C ALA A 77 -1.09 4.64 2.45
N VAL A 78 0.12 5.09 2.11
CA VAL A 78 1.28 5.06 3.02
C VAL A 78 1.05 5.99 4.22
N GLU A 79 0.63 7.23 3.99
CA GLU A 79 0.38 8.20 5.07
C GLU A 79 -0.72 7.69 6.01
N CYS A 80 -1.75 7.01 5.50
CA CYS A 80 -2.76 6.36 6.34
C CYS A 80 -2.13 5.30 7.27
N LEU A 81 -1.24 4.46 6.76
CA LEU A 81 -0.51 3.48 7.59
C LEU A 81 0.40 4.15 8.63
N ARG A 82 1.00 5.29 8.28
CA ARG A 82 1.83 6.10 9.19
C ARG A 82 1.05 6.62 10.38
N TYR A 83 -0.10 7.25 10.15
CA TYR A 83 -0.91 7.87 11.21
C TYR A 83 -1.75 6.86 11.99
N ALA A 84 -2.08 5.72 11.38
CA ALA A 84 -2.84 4.67 12.03
C ALA A 84 -1.99 3.77 12.93
N ARG A 85 -0.70 4.03 13.14
CA ARG A 85 0.23 3.26 13.99
C ARG A 85 -0.03 3.49 15.47
#